data_AF-A0A2V5KQN7-F1
#
_entry.id   AF-A0A2V5KQN7-F1
#
_cell.length_a   1.000
_cell.length_b   1.000
_cell.length_c   1.000
_cell.angle_alpha   90.00
_cell.angle_beta   90.00
_cell.angle_gamma   90.00
#
_symmetry.space_group_name_H-M   'P 1'
#
loop_
_entity.id
_entity.type
_entity.pdbx_description
1 polymer ?
#
loop_
_entity_poly.entity_id
_entity_poly.type
_entity_poly.pdbx_seq_one_letter_code
_entity_poly.pdbx_strand_id
1 'polypeptide(L)'
;MKLEINVPVSGLDLANLLDGEQGLFLCQNRGQNYITVAKAGHSIAFGPTPIGKVIQEQPVSALGPEPWFVTKISNSTELAEFRGSFREAR
;
A
#
# COMPACT_ATOMS: atom_id res chain seq x y z
N MET A 1 -10.11 7.93 -13.68
CA MET A 1 -8.70 7.99 -14.11
C MET A 1 -8.14 6.59 -13.95
N LYS A 2 -7.40 6.02 -14.91
CA LYS A 2 -6.91 4.64 -14.82
C LYS A 2 -5.51 4.69 -14.21
N LEU A 3 -5.32 4.13 -13.02
CA LEU A 3 -3.98 4.02 -12.42
C LEU A 3 -3.00 3.38 -13.40
N GLU A 4 -1.94 4.10 -13.75
CA GLU A 4 -0.81 3.56 -14.49
C GLU A 4 0.02 2.66 -13.55
N ILE A 5 0.32 1.45 -14.02
CA ILE A 5 0.98 0.42 -13.21
C ILE A 5 2.46 0.80 -13.06
N ASN A 6 2.97 0.80 -11.82
CA ASN A 6 4.38 1.06 -11.44
C ASN A 6 4.90 2.51 -11.58
N VAL A 7 4.10 3.53 -11.24
CA VAL A 7 4.60 4.92 -11.22
C VAL A 7 5.25 5.25 -9.86
N PRO A 8 6.53 5.67 -9.82
CA PRO A 8 7.14 6.20 -8.60
C PRO A 8 6.58 7.61 -8.33
N VAL A 9 5.78 7.77 -7.27
CA VAL A 9 5.17 9.07 -6.96
C VAL A 9 5.90 9.76 -5.81
N SER A 10 6.73 10.76 -6.13
CA SER A 10 7.47 11.55 -5.15
C SER A 10 6.51 12.41 -4.30
N GLY A 11 6.39 12.11 -3.00
CA GLY A 11 5.69 12.96 -2.04
C GLY A 11 4.18 13.16 -2.26
N LEU A 12 3.51 12.27 -3.01
CA LEU A 12 2.06 12.32 -3.18
C LEU A 12 1.38 11.47 -2.10
N ASP A 13 0.38 12.06 -1.44
CA ASP A 13 -0.48 11.40 -0.47
C ASP A 13 -1.06 10.11 -1.08
N LEU A 14 -0.75 8.96 -0.46
CA LEU A 14 -1.30 7.67 -0.86
C LEU A 14 -2.83 7.71 -0.95
N ALA A 15 -3.49 8.52 -0.10
CA ALA A 15 -4.93 8.72 -0.19
C ALA A 15 -5.35 9.43 -1.47
N ASN A 16 -4.59 10.43 -1.96
CA ASN A 16 -4.87 11.07 -3.24
C ASN A 16 -4.64 10.12 -4.41
N LEU A 17 -3.62 9.25 -4.35
CA LEU A 17 -3.36 8.26 -5.40
C LEU A 17 -4.49 7.23 -5.50
N LEU A 18 -5.06 6.85 -4.36
CA LEU A 18 -6.15 5.87 -4.28
C LEU A 18 -7.53 6.52 -4.34
N ASP A 19 -7.61 7.83 -4.60
CA ASP A 19 -8.89 8.52 -4.67
C ASP A 19 -9.70 8.04 -5.89
N GLY A 20 -10.96 7.68 -5.64
CA GLY A 20 -11.84 7.08 -6.64
C GLY A 20 -11.48 5.62 -7.02
N GLU A 21 -10.43 5.04 -6.44
CA GLU A 21 -10.00 3.67 -6.72
C GLU A 21 -10.64 2.67 -5.76
N GLN A 22 -10.71 1.41 -6.22
CA GLN A 22 -11.33 0.33 -5.45
C GLN A 22 -10.53 -0.95 -5.61
N GLY A 23 -10.19 -1.57 -4.49
CA GLY A 23 -9.52 -2.86 -4.47
C GLY A 23 -8.46 -2.96 -3.39
N LEU A 24 -7.60 -3.97 -3.54
CA LEU A 24 -6.48 -4.27 -2.68
C LEU A 24 -5.18 -3.83 -3.35
N PHE A 25 -4.34 -3.16 -2.59
CA PHE A 25 -3.10 -2.55 -3.07
C PHE A 25 -1.92 -3.02 -2.22
N LEU A 26 -0.87 -3.45 -2.90
CA LEU A 26 0.47 -3.59 -2.33
C LEU A 26 1.17 -2.24 -2.50
N CYS A 27 1.55 -1.63 -1.38
CA CYS A 27 2.23 -0.34 -1.33
C CYS A 27 3.65 -0.56 -0.80
N GLN A 28 4.68 -0.08 -1.48
CA GLN A 28 6.05 -0.16 -1.03
C GLN A 28 6.60 1.25 -0.77
N ASN A 29 7.25 1.42 0.38
CA ASN A 29 7.96 2.63 0.75
C ASN A 29 9.26 2.22 1.45
N ARG A 30 10.42 2.72 0.98
CA ARG A 30 11.74 2.43 1.57
C ARG A 30 12.01 0.95 1.81
N GLY A 31 11.65 0.11 0.84
CA GLY A 31 11.78 -1.34 0.92
C GLY A 31 10.76 -2.04 1.83
N GLN A 32 10.01 -1.33 2.67
CA GLN A 32 8.91 -1.90 3.46
C GLN A 32 7.66 -2.04 2.59
N ASN A 33 7.08 -3.24 2.62
CA ASN A 33 5.82 -3.54 1.96
C ASN A 33 4.64 -3.34 2.91
N TYR A 34 3.53 -2.83 2.39
CA TYR A 34 2.29 -2.56 3.09
C TYR A 34 1.09 -3.06 2.28
N ILE A 35 0.03 -3.49 2.98
CA ILE A 35 -1.29 -3.71 2.40
C ILE A 35 -2.18 -2.50 2.69
N THR A 36 -2.87 -2.04 1.66
CA THR A 36 -3.88 -0.99 1.71
C THR A 36 -5.12 -1.41 0.93
N VAL A 37 -6.31 -1.06 1.41
CA VAL A 37 -7.58 -1.26 0.69
C VAL A 37 -8.19 0.10 0.41
N ALA A 38 -8.57 0.35 -0.85
CA ALA A 38 -9.41 1.48 -1.23
C ALA A 38 -10.83 0.98 -1.55
N LYS A 39 -11.84 1.78 -1.21
CA LYS A 39 -13.26 1.49 -1.46
C LYS A 39 -13.95 2.72 -2.04
N ALA A 40 -15.11 2.52 -2.65
CA ALA A 40 -15.95 3.63 -3.07
C ALA A 40 -16.17 4.60 -1.90
N GLY A 41 -15.85 5.89 -2.13
CA GLY A 41 -15.96 6.95 -1.12
C GLY A 41 -14.90 6.92 -0.01
N HIS A 42 -13.93 5.99 -0.04
CA HIS A 42 -12.84 5.90 0.93
C HIS A 42 -11.54 5.53 0.24
N SER A 43 -10.69 6.53 -0.02
CA SER A 43 -9.39 6.31 -0.67
C SER A 43 -8.48 5.38 0.14
N ILE A 44 -8.63 5.36 1.47
CA ILE A 44 -8.04 4.35 2.35
C ILE A 44 -9.13 3.84 3.30
N ALA A 45 -9.71 2.69 2.98
CA ALA A 45 -10.65 1.97 3.84
C ALA A 45 -9.95 1.06 4.86
N PHE A 46 -8.73 0.64 4.57
CA PHE A 46 -7.86 -0.12 5.47
C PHE A 46 -6.39 0.07 5.11
N GLY A 47 -5.50 0.04 6.10
CA GLY A 47 -4.05 0.22 5.91
C GLY A 47 -3.62 1.69 6.01
N PRO A 48 -2.36 2.01 5.66
CA PRO A 48 -1.29 1.09 5.23
C PRO A 48 -0.83 0.20 6.39
N THR A 49 -0.92 -1.12 6.23
CA THR A 49 -0.48 -2.09 7.26
C THR A 49 0.77 -2.81 6.79
N PRO A 50 1.88 -2.79 7.56
CA PRO A 50 3.12 -3.42 7.14
C PRO A 50 2.96 -4.94 7.00
N ILE A 51 3.64 -5.51 6.00
CA ILE A 51 3.71 -6.93 5.75
C ILE A 51 5.05 -7.45 6.27
N GLY A 52 5.00 -8.56 7.02
CA GLY A 52 6.20 -9.22 7.53
C GLY A 52 6.89 -8.44 8.65
N LYS A 53 8.20 -8.66 8.79
CA LYS A 53 9.01 -7.97 9.81
C LYS A 53 9.17 -6.51 9.42
N VAL A 54 8.74 -5.61 10.30
CA VAL A 54 8.92 -4.18 10.11
C VAL A 54 10.40 -3.87 9.96
N ILE A 55 10.77 -3.25 8.84
CA ILE A 55 12.09 -2.71 8.60
C ILE A 55 12.20 -1.46 9.48
N GLN A 56 12.93 -1.59 10.60
CA GLN A 56 13.38 -0.41 11.33
C GLN A 56 14.51 0.22 10.52
N GLU A 57 14.21 1.30 9.80
CA GLU A 57 15.24 2.04 9.11
C GLU A 57 16.23 2.66 10.11
N GLN A 58 17.52 2.38 9.92
CA GLN A 58 18.58 3.28 10.35
C GLN A 58 18.44 4.60 9.57
N PRO A 59 18.72 5.77 10.17
CA PRO A 59 18.57 7.04 9.48
C PRO A 59 19.68 7.19 8.45
N VAL A 60 19.46 6.67 7.24
CA VAL A 60 20.29 7.02 6.09
C VAL A 60 19.81 8.37 5.58
N SER A 61 20.71 9.35 5.61
CA SER A 61 20.57 10.66 4.98
C SER A 61 20.36 10.47 3.47
N ALA A 62 19.15 10.14 3.04
CA ALA A 62 18.74 10.11 1.65
C ALA A 62 17.82 11.30 1.37
N LEU A 63 18.20 12.05 0.35
CA LEU A 63 17.62 13.32 -0.08
C LEU A 63 16.16 13.15 -0.53
N GLY A 64 15.23 13.82 0.15
CA GLY A 64 13.84 13.99 -0.30
C GLY A 64 12.87 12.87 0.12
N PRO A 65 11.54 13.12 -0.01
CA PRO A 65 10.54 12.10 0.25
C PRO A 65 10.64 10.97 -0.79
N GLU A 66 10.98 9.76 -0.36
CA GLU A 66 10.98 8.60 -1.26
C GLU A 66 9.56 8.32 -1.80
N PRO A 67 9.46 7.93 -3.09
CA PRO A 67 8.18 7.68 -3.71
C PRO A 67 7.51 6.42 -3.15
N TRP A 68 6.18 6.47 -3.01
CA TRP A 68 5.39 5.25 -2.83
C TRP A 68 5.26 4.54 -4.17
N PHE A 69 5.54 3.24 -4.17
CA PHE A 69 5.18 2.35 -5.29
C PHE A 69 3.88 1.65 -4.95
N VAL A 70 2.88 1.75 -5.80
CA VAL A 70 1.54 1.22 -5.54
C VAL A 70 1.11 0.31 -6.68
N THR A 71 0.79 -0.94 -6.32
CA THR A 71 0.37 -1.97 -7.26
C THR A 71 -0.97 -2.52 -6.82
N LYS A 72 -1.97 -2.44 -7.70
CA LYS A 72 -3.26 -3.09 -7.48
C LYS A 72 -3.09 -4.60 -7.63
N ILE A 73 -3.33 -5.35 -6.55
CA ILE A 73 -3.17 -6.81 -6.51
C ILE A 73 -4.50 -7.55 -6.55
N SER A 74 -5.62 -6.88 -6.24
CA SER A 74 -6.97 -7.44 -6.41
C SER A 74 -8.01 -6.34 -6.62
N ASN A 75 -9.10 -6.67 -7.31
CA ASN A 75 -10.31 -5.85 -7.35
C ASN A 75 -11.21 -6.06 -6.12
N SER A 76 -10.95 -7.10 -5.32
CA SER A 76 -11.66 -7.35 -4.07
C SER A 76 -11.32 -6.27 -3.05
N THR A 77 -12.32 -5.86 -2.27
CA THR A 77 -12.18 -4.93 -1.14
C THR A 77 -12.36 -5.63 0.21
N GLU A 78 -12.46 -6.96 0.18
CA GLU A 78 -12.64 -7.79 1.36
C GLU A 78 -11.29 -8.22 1.94
N LEU A 79 -10.96 -7.71 3.13
CA LEU A 79 -9.72 -8.07 3.82
C LEU A 79 -9.78 -9.49 4.43
N ALA A 80 -10.98 -10.02 4.64
CA ALA A 80 -11.20 -11.31 5.32
C ALA A 80 -10.56 -12.49 4.57
N GLU A 81 -10.54 -12.44 3.23
CA GLU A 81 -9.88 -13.44 2.38
C GLU A 81 -8.37 -13.52 2.64
N PHE A 82 -7.75 -12.46 3.15
CA PHE A 82 -6.31 -12.38 3.34
C PHE A 82 -5.87 -12.63 4.79
N ARG A 83 -6.73 -12.43 5.79
CA ARG A 83 -6.41 -12.74 7.19
C ARG A 83 -6.31 -14.24 7.49
N GLY A 84 -6.90 -15.08 6.64
CA GLY A 84 -6.78 -16.54 6.74
C GLY A 84 -5.34 -17.05 6.54
N SER A 85 -4.57 -16.43 5.65
CA SER A 85 -3.20 -16.87 5.31
C SER A 85 -2.11 -16.34 6.26
N PHE A 86 -2.34 -15.24 6.98
CA PHE A 86 -1.36 -14.71 7.93
C PHE A 86 -1.30 -15.46 9.26
N ARG A 87 -2.29 -16.31 9.57
CA ARG A 87 -2.38 -17.01 10.86
C ARG A 87 -1.77 -18.41 10.87
N GLU A 88 -1.42 -18.98 9.72
CA GLU A 88 -0.85 -20.35 9.63
C GLU A 88 0.69 -20.42 9.72
N ALA A 89 1.40 -19.29 9.77
CA ALA A 89 2.86 -19.28 9.95
C ALA A 89 3.26 -19.23 11.45
N ARG A 90 2.77 -20.18 12.27
CA ARG A 90 3.19 -20.34 13.67
C ARG A 90 3.79 -21.71 13.93
#